data_AF-A0A034VXY3-F1
#
_entry.id   AF-A0A034VXY3-F1
#
_cell.length_a   1.000
_cell.length_b   1.000
_cell.length_c   1.000
_cell.angle_alpha   90.00
_cell.angle_beta   90.00
_cell.angle_gamma   90.00
#
_symmetry.space_group_name_H-M   'P 1'
#
loop_
_entity.id
_entity.type
_entity.pdbx_description
1 polymer ?
#
loop_
_entity_poly.entity_id
_entity_poly.type
_entity_poly.pdbx_seq_one_letter_code
_entity_poly.pdbx_strand_id
1 'polypeptide(L)'
;MTLTTATQPESSKKMDAKCAAEENLPSSEMDLLAKLEAANKLIESDAKSLNSLHSTHSRKNSDTSQISLTSTGNSNAEEDIWTQWATILSDWEGALKRKNPCVRDLVRRGIPHHFRAIVWQQLCGASDTDKKQYADYIKATSACEKVIRRDIARTYPEVDFFKEKDGPGQEALFNVIKAYSLHDREVGYCQGSGFIVGLLLMQMPEEEAFAVLVQIMQQHRMRDMFKPS
;
A
#
# COMPACT_ATOMS: atom_id res chain seq x y z
N MET A 1 15.00 -51.64 -68.91
CA MET A 1 14.80 -50.33 -69.55
C MET A 1 14.55 -49.30 -68.45
N THR A 2 15.37 -48.25 -68.43
CA THR A 2 15.04 -46.84 -68.07
C THR A 2 13.83 -46.49 -67.17
N LEU A 3 14.12 -45.76 -66.07
CA LEU A 3 13.55 -44.44 -65.64
C LEU A 3 12.02 -44.36 -65.32
N THR A 4 11.47 -43.66 -64.31
CA THR A 4 11.92 -42.79 -63.19
C THR A 4 10.78 -42.75 -62.12
N THR A 5 10.70 -42.02 -60.99
CA THR A 5 11.33 -40.75 -60.53
C THR A 5 11.52 -40.74 -58.99
N ALA A 6 11.34 -39.61 -58.29
CA ALA A 6 11.66 -39.34 -56.87
C ALA A 6 10.44 -39.05 -55.96
N THR A 7 10.61 -39.17 -54.63
CA THR A 7 9.99 -38.34 -53.54
C THR A 7 10.79 -38.52 -52.23
N GLN A 8 10.87 -37.49 -51.38
CA GLN A 8 11.46 -37.46 -50.01
C GLN A 8 10.53 -38.14 -48.95
N PRO A 9 10.75 -38.13 -47.60
CA PRO A 9 11.81 -37.53 -46.76
C PRO A 9 12.41 -38.49 -45.68
N GLU A 10 13.34 -38.00 -44.83
CA GLU A 10 13.12 -37.99 -43.37
C GLU A 10 14.12 -37.10 -42.61
N SER A 11 13.71 -36.58 -41.46
CA SER A 11 14.56 -35.79 -40.55
C SER A 11 14.44 -36.37 -39.14
N SER A 12 15.55 -36.89 -38.61
CA SER A 12 15.62 -37.40 -37.23
C SER A 12 16.41 -36.44 -36.34
N LYS A 13 15.74 -35.92 -35.30
CA LYS A 13 16.36 -35.13 -34.23
C LYS A 13 17.20 -36.03 -33.31
N LYS A 14 18.37 -35.56 -32.89
CA LYS A 14 18.85 -35.80 -31.51
C LYS A 14 19.75 -34.67 -31.02
N MET A 15 19.61 -34.37 -29.73
CA MET A 15 20.44 -33.44 -28.95
C MET A 15 21.79 -34.13 -28.63
N ASP A 16 22.91 -33.48 -28.30
CA ASP A 16 23.08 -32.62 -27.12
C ASP A 16 24.41 -31.81 -27.10
N ALA A 17 24.42 -30.81 -26.22
CA ALA A 17 25.57 -30.19 -25.54
C ALA A 17 26.76 -29.61 -26.34
N LYS A 18 26.87 -28.26 -26.37
CA LYS A 18 28.17 -27.59 -26.44
C LYS A 18 28.22 -26.20 -25.75
N CYS A 19 29.28 -26.04 -24.95
CA CYS A 19 29.87 -24.80 -24.41
C CYS A 19 29.09 -23.98 -23.35
N ALA A 20 29.76 -23.81 -22.20
CA ALA A 20 29.48 -22.76 -21.24
C ALA A 20 29.76 -21.37 -21.84
N ALA A 21 28.98 -20.39 -21.38
CA ALA A 21 29.29 -18.97 -21.54
C ALA A 21 29.52 -18.39 -20.14
N GLU A 22 30.72 -17.87 -19.89
CA GLU A 22 30.96 -16.98 -18.75
C GLU A 22 30.31 -15.63 -19.10
N GLU A 23 29.30 -15.22 -18.33
CA GLU A 23 28.66 -13.91 -18.51
C GLU A 23 29.62 -12.81 -18.04
N ASN A 24 30.36 -12.22 -18.98
CA ASN A 24 31.04 -10.95 -18.76
C ASN A 24 29.98 -9.86 -18.56
N LEU A 25 29.83 -9.38 -17.32
CA LEU A 25 29.00 -8.22 -16.98
C LEU A 25 29.40 -7.01 -17.86
N PRO A 26 28.43 -6.25 -18.40
CA PRO A 26 28.74 -5.07 -19.21
C PRO A 26 29.54 -4.03 -18.40
N SER A 27 30.52 -3.41 -19.04
CA SER A 27 31.53 -2.55 -18.37
C SER A 27 30.93 -1.43 -17.50
N SER A 28 29.73 -0.93 -17.84
CA SER A 28 29.01 0.08 -17.07
C SER A 28 28.52 -0.41 -15.70
N GLU A 29 28.19 -1.69 -15.56
CA GLU A 29 27.75 -2.28 -14.29
C GLU A 29 28.94 -2.58 -13.38
N MET A 30 30.09 -2.99 -13.94
CA MET A 30 31.36 -3.07 -13.20
C MET A 30 31.81 -1.71 -12.67
N ASP A 31 31.73 -0.65 -13.48
CA ASP A 31 32.03 0.72 -13.03
C ASP A 31 31.07 1.21 -11.94
N LEU A 32 29.80 0.79 -12.00
CA LEU A 32 28.80 1.13 -10.99
C LEU A 32 29.06 0.40 -9.66
N LEU A 33 29.38 -0.91 -9.73
CA LEU A 33 29.78 -1.72 -8.58
C LEU A 33 31.04 -1.15 -7.90
N ALA A 34 32.08 -0.82 -8.67
CA ALA A 34 33.31 -0.24 -8.15
C ALA A 34 33.08 1.12 -7.47
N LYS A 35 32.18 1.95 -8.01
CA LYS A 35 31.78 3.23 -7.38
C LYS A 35 31.00 3.01 -6.08
N LEU A 36 30.10 2.02 -6.05
CA LEU A 36 29.30 1.70 -4.88
C LEU A 36 30.18 1.16 -3.73
N GLU A 37 31.13 0.27 -4.05
CA GLU A 37 32.09 -0.27 -3.09
C GLU A 37 33.03 0.83 -2.55
N ALA A 38 33.53 1.72 -3.43
CA ALA A 38 34.33 2.87 -3.01
C ALA A 38 33.57 3.83 -2.07
N ALA A 39 32.29 4.08 -2.34
CA ALA A 39 31.44 4.91 -1.47
C ALA A 39 31.21 4.26 -0.10
N ASN A 40 30.90 2.96 -0.06
CA ASN A 40 30.73 2.21 1.19
C ASN A 40 32.01 2.21 2.04
N LYS A 41 33.18 2.03 1.39
CA LYS A 41 34.49 2.06 2.05
C LYS A 41 34.83 3.42 2.66
N LEU A 42 34.40 4.52 2.03
CA LEU A 42 34.56 5.87 2.57
C LEU A 42 33.68 6.09 3.82
N ILE A 43 32.42 5.65 3.78
CA ILE A 43 31.49 5.71 4.93
C ILE A 43 32.05 4.92 6.12
N GLU A 44 32.61 3.72 5.88
CA GLU A 44 33.27 2.94 6.92
C GLU A 44 34.51 3.64 7.51
N SER A 45 35.30 4.34 6.69
CA SER A 45 36.47 5.08 7.19
C SER A 45 36.08 6.28 8.05
N ASP A 46 35.03 7.03 7.68
CA ASP A 46 34.54 8.17 8.45
C ASP A 46 33.92 7.71 9.78
N ALA A 47 33.16 6.61 9.78
CA ALA A 47 32.62 6.01 11.01
C ALA A 47 33.72 5.56 11.99
N LYS A 48 34.80 4.96 11.47
CA LYS A 48 35.97 4.57 12.29
C LYS A 48 36.75 5.80 12.78
N SER A 49 36.85 6.86 11.97
CA SER A 49 37.51 8.12 12.33
C SER A 49 36.75 8.85 13.46
N LEU A 50 35.42 8.95 13.37
CA LEU A 50 34.58 9.54 14.41
C LEU A 50 34.62 8.75 15.74
N ASN A 51 34.61 7.41 15.68
CA ASN A 51 34.74 6.59 16.88
C ASN A 51 36.12 6.70 17.55
N SER A 52 37.19 6.88 16.76
CA SER A 52 38.55 7.13 17.29
C SER A 52 38.62 8.43 18.10
N LEU A 53 37.92 9.48 17.66
CA LEU A 53 37.87 10.78 18.35
C LEU A 53 37.09 10.75 19.68
N HIS A 54 36.19 9.78 19.89
CA HIS A 54 35.40 9.68 21.12
C HIS A 54 36.19 9.07 22.31
N SER A 55 37.42 8.62 22.10
CA SER A 55 38.21 7.88 23.11
C SER A 55 39.37 8.68 23.74
N THR A 56 39.26 10.01 23.88
CA THR A 56 40.16 10.76 24.79
C THR A 56 39.44 11.85 25.60
N HIS A 57 39.83 11.95 26.87
CA HIS A 57 39.53 13.01 27.85
C HIS A 57 38.08 13.30 28.29
N SER A 58 37.74 12.70 29.43
CA SER A 58 36.84 13.32 30.42
C SER A 58 37.35 14.71 30.85
N ARG A 59 36.58 15.76 30.59
CA ARG A 59 36.51 16.98 31.43
C ARG A 59 35.09 17.53 31.49
N LYS A 60 34.76 18.02 32.68
CA LYS A 60 33.44 18.40 33.19
C LYS A 60 33.22 19.91 33.01
N ASN A 61 32.17 20.35 32.30
CA ASN A 61 31.43 21.59 32.61
C ASN A 61 30.06 21.67 31.88
N SER A 62 29.20 22.58 32.33
CA SER A 62 27.75 22.63 32.08
C SER A 62 27.29 23.40 30.82
N ASP A 63 26.00 23.17 30.51
CA ASP A 63 25.05 24.09 29.88
C ASP A 63 25.38 24.71 28.52
N THR A 64 25.08 23.95 27.46
CA THR A 64 24.46 24.52 26.27
C THR A 64 23.38 23.57 25.73
N SER A 65 22.14 24.04 25.64
CA SER A 65 21.02 23.28 25.09
C SER A 65 21.08 23.27 23.57
N GLN A 66 22.04 22.52 23.01
CA GLN A 66 22.05 22.18 21.60
C GLN A 66 20.93 21.17 21.32
N ILE A 67 20.01 21.56 20.44
CA ILE A 67 18.88 20.73 20.03
C ILE A 67 19.43 19.49 19.33
N SER A 68 19.45 18.37 20.05
CA SER A 68 19.93 17.10 19.51
C SER A 68 18.90 16.58 18.52
N LEU A 69 19.19 16.73 17.23
CA LEU A 69 18.52 16.00 16.16
C LEU A 69 18.92 14.54 16.27
N THR A 70 18.22 13.77 17.11
CA THR A 70 18.47 12.34 17.36
C THR A 70 18.01 11.49 16.18
N SER A 71 18.73 11.56 15.06
CA SER A 71 18.49 10.75 13.86
C SER A 71 19.05 9.31 13.95
N THR A 72 19.45 8.87 15.14
CA THR A 72 20.08 7.54 15.38
C THR A 72 19.23 6.62 16.28
N GLY A 73 17.99 7.02 16.61
CA GLY A 73 17.08 6.25 17.48
C GLY A 73 15.81 5.70 16.81
N ASN A 74 15.47 6.15 15.59
CA ASN A 74 14.17 5.82 14.97
C ASN A 74 14.10 4.39 14.40
N SER A 75 15.16 3.90 13.75
CA SER A 75 15.16 2.61 13.05
C SER A 75 14.69 1.45 13.95
N ASN A 76 15.28 1.34 15.14
CA ASN A 76 15.02 0.22 16.04
C ASN A 76 13.60 0.29 16.67
N ALA A 77 13.04 1.49 16.82
CA ALA A 77 11.68 1.67 17.34
C ALA A 77 10.62 1.45 16.25
N GLU A 78 10.89 1.85 15.00
CA GLU A 78 10.03 1.58 13.86
C GLU A 78 10.01 0.09 13.50
N GLU A 79 11.16 -0.59 13.55
CA GLU A 79 11.28 -2.03 13.31
C GLU A 79 10.56 -2.88 14.38
N ASP A 80 10.61 -2.47 15.65
CA ASP A 80 9.80 -3.07 16.73
C ASP A 80 8.29 -2.90 16.49
N ILE A 81 7.85 -1.69 16.11
CA ILE A 81 6.43 -1.42 15.79
C ILE A 81 5.99 -2.23 14.57
N TRP A 82 6.83 -2.33 13.54
CA TRP A 82 6.57 -3.12 12.34
C TRP A 82 6.39 -4.60 12.66
N THR A 83 7.30 -5.15 13.48
CA THR A 83 7.28 -6.54 13.93
C THR A 83 6.03 -6.84 14.77
N GLN A 84 5.62 -5.92 15.66
CA GLN A 84 4.37 -6.03 16.42
C GLN A 84 3.14 -6.08 15.51
N TRP A 85 3.05 -5.20 14.50
CA TRP A 85 1.93 -5.21 13.55
C TRP A 85 1.91 -6.45 12.66
N ALA A 86 3.06 -6.91 12.16
CA ALA A 86 3.16 -8.15 11.39
C ALA A 86 2.69 -9.37 12.21
N THR A 87 3.09 -9.46 13.48
CA THR A 87 2.71 -10.55 14.42
C THR A 87 1.22 -10.54 14.78
N ILE A 88 0.55 -9.39 14.66
CA ILE A 88 -0.90 -9.26 14.85
C ILE A 88 -1.65 -9.64 13.57
N LEU A 89 -1.16 -9.21 12.40
CA LEU A 89 -1.80 -9.52 11.12
C LEU A 89 -1.66 -10.99 10.72
N SER A 90 -0.62 -11.69 11.19
CA SER A 90 -0.48 -13.15 10.99
C SER A 90 -1.47 -13.99 11.81
N ASP A 91 -2.04 -13.44 12.88
CA ASP A 91 -3.01 -14.09 13.77
C ASP A 91 -3.96 -13.03 14.35
N TRP A 92 -4.86 -12.51 13.51
CA TRP A 92 -5.78 -11.45 13.92
C TRP A 92 -6.75 -11.93 15.01
N GLU A 93 -7.34 -13.11 14.84
CA GLU A 93 -8.29 -13.67 15.80
C GLU A 93 -7.67 -13.95 17.18
N GLY A 94 -6.46 -14.49 17.22
CA GLY A 94 -5.73 -14.69 18.47
C GLY A 94 -5.22 -13.38 19.04
N ALA A 95 -4.82 -12.40 18.22
CA ALA A 95 -4.45 -11.06 18.68
C ALA A 95 -5.61 -10.34 19.39
N LEU A 96 -6.84 -10.46 18.88
CA LEU A 96 -8.03 -9.91 19.55
C LEU A 96 -8.33 -10.56 20.92
N LYS A 97 -7.97 -11.84 21.08
CA LYS A 97 -8.14 -12.61 22.33
C LYS A 97 -6.98 -12.39 23.31
N ARG A 98 -5.80 -11.98 22.82
CA ARG A 98 -4.59 -11.71 23.63
C ARG A 98 -4.71 -10.39 24.39
N LYS A 99 -4.16 -10.37 25.61
CA LYS A 99 -4.06 -9.14 26.44
C LYS A 99 -2.82 -8.30 26.13
N ASN A 100 -1.78 -8.88 25.53
CA ASN A 100 -0.52 -8.20 25.22
C ASN A 100 0.09 -8.79 23.92
N PRO A 101 0.49 -7.97 22.94
CA PRO A 101 0.12 -6.56 22.79
C PRO A 101 -1.39 -6.41 22.56
N CYS A 102 -2.01 -5.44 23.21
CA CYS A 102 -3.43 -5.14 22.98
C CYS A 102 -3.58 -4.36 21.67
N VAL A 103 -4.33 -4.91 20.70
CA VAL A 103 -4.57 -4.30 19.38
C VAL A 103 -5.02 -2.83 19.51
N ARG A 104 -5.96 -2.56 20.42
CA ARG A 104 -6.48 -1.20 20.71
C ARG A 104 -5.38 -0.22 21.10
N ASP A 105 -4.40 -0.66 21.88
CA ASP A 105 -3.35 0.22 22.40
C ASP A 105 -2.23 0.44 21.35
N LEU A 106 -2.04 -0.50 20.42
CA LEU A 106 -1.25 -0.27 19.21
C LEU A 106 -1.94 0.67 18.21
N VAL A 107 -3.26 0.54 18.00
CA VAL A 107 -4.02 1.52 17.19
C VAL A 107 -3.85 2.94 17.74
N ARG A 108 -3.84 3.12 19.07
CA ARG A 108 -3.59 4.41 19.74
C ARG A 108 -2.15 4.93 19.60
N ARG A 109 -1.15 4.03 19.53
CA ARG A 109 0.24 4.38 19.18
C ARG A 109 0.39 4.79 17.71
N GLY A 110 -0.59 4.45 16.88
CA GLY A 110 -0.65 4.76 15.45
C GLY A 110 -0.47 3.52 14.58
N ILE A 111 -1.25 3.45 13.50
CA ILE A 111 -1.11 2.41 12.48
C ILE A 111 -0.15 2.95 11.38
N PRO A 112 1.02 2.32 11.16
CA PRO A 112 1.93 2.68 10.08
C PRO A 112 1.23 2.61 8.71
N HIS A 113 1.58 3.52 7.80
CA HIS A 113 0.89 3.71 6.52
C HIS A 113 0.63 2.38 5.78
N HIS A 114 1.67 1.58 5.59
CA HIS A 114 1.66 0.29 4.89
C HIS A 114 0.67 -0.74 5.46
N PHE A 115 0.31 -0.66 6.75
CA PHE A 115 -0.64 -1.58 7.38
C PHE A 115 -2.09 -1.08 7.38
N ARG A 116 -2.35 0.20 7.07
CA ARG A 116 -3.69 0.80 7.22
C ARG A 116 -4.75 0.12 6.37
N ALA A 117 -4.45 -0.20 5.11
CA ALA A 117 -5.37 -0.93 4.23
C ALA A 117 -5.89 -2.22 4.88
N ILE A 118 -4.97 -3.05 5.37
CA ILE A 118 -5.26 -4.35 5.96
C ILE A 118 -5.91 -4.19 7.34
N VAL A 119 -5.33 -3.35 8.22
CA VAL A 119 -5.80 -3.17 9.60
C VAL A 119 -7.19 -2.53 9.63
N TRP A 120 -7.51 -1.59 8.74
CA TRP A 120 -8.84 -0.99 8.70
C TRP A 120 -9.91 -1.97 8.25
N GLN A 121 -9.64 -2.80 7.23
CA GLN A 121 -10.52 -3.91 6.83
C GLN A 121 -10.76 -4.88 8.00
N GLN A 122 -9.70 -5.25 8.72
CA GLN A 122 -9.79 -6.16 9.87
C GLN A 122 -10.51 -5.55 11.09
N LEU A 123 -10.42 -4.23 11.29
CA LEU A 123 -11.11 -3.52 12.38
C LEU A 123 -12.61 -3.33 12.14
N CYS A 124 -13.04 -3.11 10.89
CA CYS A 124 -14.47 -3.00 10.55
C CYS A 124 -15.12 -4.34 10.15
N GLY A 125 -14.33 -5.41 9.96
CA GLY A 125 -14.83 -6.70 9.50
C GLY A 125 -15.27 -6.69 8.03
N ALA A 126 -14.57 -5.95 7.17
CA ALA A 126 -14.83 -5.91 5.73
C ALA A 126 -14.76 -7.32 5.12
N SER A 127 -15.82 -7.73 4.42
CA SER A 127 -15.95 -9.09 3.92
C SER A 127 -15.59 -9.22 2.43
N ASP A 128 -15.09 -10.39 2.03
CA ASP A 128 -14.88 -10.69 0.61
C ASP A 128 -16.20 -10.82 -0.17
N THR A 129 -17.34 -10.94 0.51
CA THR A 129 -18.67 -10.89 -0.11
C THR A 129 -18.96 -9.48 -0.63
N ASP A 130 -18.67 -8.45 0.16
CA ASP A 130 -18.86 -7.05 -0.23
C ASP A 130 -17.99 -6.71 -1.46
N LYS A 131 -16.71 -7.10 -1.44
CA LYS A 131 -15.78 -6.92 -2.57
C LYS A 131 -16.31 -7.54 -3.87
N LYS A 132 -16.87 -8.76 -3.80
CA LYS A 132 -17.45 -9.44 -4.98
C LYS A 132 -18.65 -8.71 -5.56
N GLN A 133 -19.49 -8.08 -4.73
CA GLN A 133 -20.64 -7.30 -5.21
C GLN A 133 -20.21 -6.02 -5.96
N TYR A 134 -19.06 -5.44 -5.61
CA TYR A 134 -18.53 -4.24 -6.26
C TYR A 134 -18.49 -4.37 -7.78
N ALA A 135 -17.96 -5.50 -8.26
CA ALA A 135 -17.78 -5.80 -9.67
C ALA A 135 -19.10 -5.80 -10.47
N ASP A 136 -20.26 -6.00 -9.83
CA ASP A 136 -21.57 -5.92 -10.48
C ASP A 136 -22.18 -4.52 -10.37
N TYR A 137 -21.97 -3.83 -9.25
CA TYR A 137 -22.44 -2.45 -9.08
C TYR A 137 -21.75 -1.44 -10.02
N ILE A 138 -20.46 -1.60 -10.31
CA ILE A 138 -19.77 -0.72 -11.28
C ILE A 138 -20.39 -0.78 -12.69
N LYS A 139 -20.93 -1.96 -13.08
CA LYS A 139 -21.59 -2.20 -14.38
C LYS A 139 -23.02 -1.66 -14.44
N ALA A 140 -23.71 -1.55 -13.31
CA ALA A 140 -25.07 -1.04 -13.21
C ALA A 140 -25.12 0.50 -13.30
N THR A 141 -26.32 1.09 -13.45
CA THR A 141 -26.53 2.55 -13.45
C THR A 141 -27.21 3.00 -12.17
N SER A 142 -26.74 4.09 -11.54
CA SER A 142 -27.37 4.69 -10.36
C SER A 142 -28.17 5.96 -10.71
N ALA A 143 -29.31 6.14 -10.05
CA ALA A 143 -30.07 7.40 -10.13
C ALA A 143 -29.30 8.59 -9.54
N CYS A 144 -28.32 8.34 -8.66
CA CYS A 144 -27.56 9.36 -7.96
C CYS A 144 -26.38 9.95 -8.77
N GLU A 145 -26.01 9.38 -9.92
CA GLU A 145 -24.75 9.69 -10.63
C GLU A 145 -24.56 11.19 -10.92
N LYS A 146 -25.62 11.93 -11.28
CA LYS A 146 -25.55 13.38 -11.53
C LYS A 146 -25.17 14.18 -10.27
N VAL A 147 -25.68 13.77 -9.11
CA VAL A 147 -25.38 14.42 -7.83
C VAL A 147 -23.97 14.06 -7.37
N ILE A 148 -23.59 12.79 -7.52
CA ILE A 148 -22.24 12.29 -7.19
C ILE A 148 -21.18 13.06 -8.00
N ARG A 149 -21.31 13.17 -9.32
CA ARG A 149 -20.32 13.89 -10.18
C ARG A 149 -20.11 15.34 -9.79
N ARG A 150 -21.18 16.05 -9.40
CA ARG A 150 -21.09 17.44 -8.92
C ARG A 150 -20.29 17.54 -7.62
N ASP A 151 -20.44 16.56 -6.74
CA ASP A 151 -19.82 16.57 -5.41
C ASP A 151 -18.35 16.07 -5.43
N ILE A 152 -17.96 15.28 -6.45
CA ILE A 152 -16.56 14.86 -6.68
C ILE A 152 -15.64 16.05 -6.93
N ALA A 153 -16.03 16.99 -7.78
CA ALA A 153 -15.20 18.15 -8.15
C ALA A 153 -14.84 19.07 -6.97
N ARG A 154 -15.49 18.90 -5.80
CA ARG A 154 -15.22 19.62 -4.55
C ARG A 154 -14.64 18.73 -3.44
N THR A 155 -14.33 17.47 -3.73
CA THR A 155 -13.78 16.51 -2.76
C THR A 155 -12.27 16.42 -2.96
N TYR A 156 -11.49 16.92 -1.99
CA TYR A 156 -10.02 16.96 -2.02
C TYR A 156 -9.39 17.56 -3.31
N PRO A 157 -9.85 18.72 -3.82
CA PRO A 157 -9.43 19.26 -5.12
C PRO A 157 -7.93 19.59 -5.23
N GLU A 158 -7.24 19.77 -4.10
CA GLU A 158 -5.80 20.08 -4.04
C GLU A 158 -4.91 18.83 -3.89
N VAL A 159 -5.50 17.64 -3.66
CA VAL A 159 -4.73 16.40 -3.49
C VAL A 159 -4.36 15.83 -4.85
N ASP A 160 -3.09 15.49 -5.05
CA ASP A 160 -2.54 15.05 -6.33
C ASP A 160 -3.29 13.89 -7.00
N PHE A 161 -3.87 12.99 -6.21
CA PHE A 161 -4.67 11.86 -6.70
C PHE A 161 -6.06 12.27 -7.21
N PHE A 162 -6.65 13.35 -6.70
CA PHE A 162 -8.02 13.79 -7.02
C PHE A 162 -8.08 15.10 -7.83
N LYS A 163 -6.97 15.83 -8.00
CA LYS A 163 -6.94 17.15 -8.67
C LYS A 163 -7.27 17.12 -10.17
N GLU A 164 -7.02 15.98 -10.84
CA GLU A 164 -7.28 15.86 -12.27
C GLU A 164 -8.78 15.67 -12.53
N LYS A 165 -9.38 16.65 -13.23
CA LYS A 165 -10.79 16.62 -13.60
C LYS A 165 -11.07 15.43 -14.51
N ASP A 166 -12.03 14.59 -14.11
CA ASP A 166 -12.37 13.33 -14.81
C ASP A 166 -11.18 12.35 -14.92
N GLY A 167 -10.12 12.53 -14.09
CA GLY A 167 -8.96 11.64 -14.01
C GLY A 167 -9.22 10.40 -13.11
N PRO A 168 -8.25 9.46 -13.03
CA PRO A 168 -8.47 8.14 -12.46
C PRO A 168 -8.88 8.16 -10.97
N GLY A 169 -8.36 9.08 -10.15
CA GLY A 169 -8.79 9.18 -8.74
C GLY A 169 -10.20 9.76 -8.59
N GLN A 170 -10.64 10.65 -9.49
CA GLN A 170 -12.04 11.11 -9.52
C GLN A 170 -12.98 10.01 -10.02
N GLU A 171 -12.55 9.19 -10.98
CA GLU A 171 -13.29 8.01 -11.43
C GLU A 171 -13.40 6.94 -10.34
N ALA A 172 -12.31 6.62 -9.62
CA ALA A 172 -12.33 5.72 -8.47
C ALA A 172 -13.29 6.21 -7.37
N LEU A 173 -13.25 7.51 -7.07
CA LEU A 173 -14.17 8.15 -6.13
C LEU A 173 -15.63 8.06 -6.61
N PHE A 174 -15.88 8.25 -7.91
CA PHE A 174 -17.20 8.05 -8.52
C PHE A 174 -17.68 6.62 -8.38
N ASN A 175 -16.86 5.63 -8.73
CA ASN A 175 -17.23 4.22 -8.77
C ASN A 175 -17.60 3.69 -7.38
N VAL A 176 -16.81 4.00 -6.35
CA VAL A 176 -17.09 3.56 -4.96
C VAL A 176 -18.37 4.19 -4.41
N ILE A 177 -18.58 5.51 -4.60
CA ILE A 177 -19.81 6.19 -4.15
C ILE A 177 -21.03 5.68 -4.93
N LYS A 178 -20.91 5.50 -6.25
CA LYS A 178 -21.93 4.94 -7.12
C LYS A 178 -22.32 3.54 -6.66
N ALA A 179 -21.34 2.67 -6.41
CA ALA A 179 -21.58 1.30 -5.96
C ALA A 179 -22.29 1.26 -4.61
N TYR A 180 -21.88 2.12 -3.66
CA TYR A 180 -22.58 2.23 -2.38
C TYR A 180 -24.04 2.65 -2.53
N SER A 181 -24.34 3.61 -3.41
CA SER A 181 -25.73 4.04 -3.68
C SER A 181 -26.62 2.95 -4.31
N LEU A 182 -26.01 1.90 -4.86
CA LEU A 182 -26.71 0.74 -5.44
C LEU A 182 -26.84 -0.42 -4.46
N HIS A 183 -25.89 -0.55 -3.53
CA HIS A 183 -25.89 -1.50 -2.43
C HIS A 183 -26.95 -1.13 -1.38
N ASP A 184 -26.90 0.10 -0.85
CA ASP A 184 -27.91 0.62 0.09
C ASP A 184 -28.81 1.64 -0.61
N ARG A 185 -29.87 1.15 -1.26
CA ARG A 185 -30.82 2.01 -1.99
C ARG A 185 -31.72 2.86 -1.10
N GLU A 186 -31.83 2.56 0.20
CA GLU A 186 -32.63 3.38 1.13
C GLU A 186 -31.87 4.66 1.53
N VAL A 187 -30.53 4.57 1.65
CA VAL A 187 -29.66 5.75 1.83
C VAL A 187 -29.33 6.39 0.48
N GLY A 188 -29.06 5.58 -0.54
CA GLY A 188 -28.60 6.02 -1.85
C GLY A 188 -27.28 6.77 -1.74
N TYR A 189 -27.23 7.99 -2.26
CA TYR A 189 -26.08 8.90 -2.08
C TYR A 189 -26.32 9.89 -0.94
N CYS A 190 -25.49 9.81 0.10
CA CYS A 190 -25.44 10.87 1.11
C CYS A 190 -24.42 11.95 0.74
N GLN A 191 -24.82 13.23 0.80
CA GLN A 191 -23.91 14.36 0.67
C GLN A 191 -22.76 14.29 1.70
N GLY A 192 -21.53 14.55 1.25
CA GLY A 192 -20.33 14.52 2.11
C GLY A 192 -19.70 13.14 2.31
N SER A 193 -20.40 12.04 1.97
CA SER A 193 -19.82 10.67 1.99
C SER A 193 -18.54 10.56 1.16
N GLY A 194 -18.40 11.37 0.09
CA GLY A 194 -17.21 11.43 -0.74
C GLY A 194 -15.92 11.76 0.02
N PHE A 195 -15.97 12.52 1.12
CA PHE A 195 -14.77 12.75 1.94
C PHE A 195 -14.30 11.48 2.67
N ILE A 196 -15.23 10.65 3.13
CA ILE A 196 -14.91 9.35 3.74
C ILE A 196 -14.29 8.44 2.68
N VAL A 197 -14.90 8.36 1.50
CA VAL A 197 -14.41 7.52 0.39
C VAL A 197 -13.05 8.00 -0.12
N GLY A 198 -12.85 9.31 -0.28
CA GLY A 198 -11.56 9.87 -0.69
C GLY A 198 -10.43 9.55 0.30
N LEU A 199 -10.73 9.57 1.61
CA LEU A 199 -9.79 9.15 2.65
C LEU A 199 -9.44 7.66 2.55
N LEU A 200 -10.42 6.80 2.27
CA LEU A 200 -10.18 5.36 2.07
C LEU A 200 -9.35 5.10 0.81
N LEU A 201 -9.68 5.73 -0.32
CA LEU A 201 -8.99 5.56 -1.60
C LEU A 201 -7.53 6.05 -1.58
N MET A 202 -7.17 6.99 -0.71
CA MET A 202 -5.76 7.35 -0.49
C MET A 202 -4.97 6.24 0.22
N GLN A 203 -5.61 5.21 0.76
CA GLN A 203 -4.98 4.17 1.59
C GLN A 203 -5.21 2.74 1.06
N MET A 204 -6.24 2.48 0.24
CA MET A 204 -6.55 1.16 -0.30
C MET A 204 -7.27 1.23 -1.68
N PRO A 205 -7.27 0.16 -2.49
CA PRO A 205 -7.98 0.09 -3.77
C PRO A 205 -9.50 0.24 -3.65
N GLU A 206 -10.17 0.50 -4.78
CA GLU A 206 -11.63 0.71 -4.87
C GLU A 206 -12.48 -0.37 -4.21
N GLU A 207 -12.20 -1.65 -4.49
CA GLU A 207 -12.95 -2.80 -3.95
C GLU A 207 -12.88 -2.87 -2.42
N GLU A 208 -11.70 -2.58 -1.86
CA GLU A 208 -11.46 -2.57 -0.43
C GLU A 208 -12.10 -1.34 0.22
N ALA A 209 -11.97 -0.17 -0.41
CA ALA A 209 -12.60 1.07 0.04
C ALA A 209 -14.14 0.96 0.06
N PHE A 210 -14.73 0.30 -0.94
CA PHE A 210 -16.15 -0.05 -0.96
C PHE A 210 -16.54 -0.97 0.20
N ALA A 211 -15.84 -2.08 0.40
CA ALA A 211 -16.14 -3.02 1.47
C ALA A 211 -16.01 -2.38 2.87
N VAL A 212 -14.99 -1.54 3.09
CA VAL A 212 -14.81 -0.78 4.33
C VAL A 212 -15.92 0.26 4.53
N LEU A 213 -16.33 0.98 3.47
CA LEU A 213 -17.44 1.94 3.52
C LEU A 213 -18.76 1.24 3.89
N VAL A 214 -19.06 0.08 3.31
CA VAL A 214 -20.26 -0.72 3.62
C VAL A 214 -20.31 -1.03 5.11
N GLN A 215 -19.23 -1.57 5.69
CA GLN A 215 -19.20 -1.89 7.12
C GLN A 215 -19.27 -0.64 8.01
N ILE A 216 -18.57 0.44 7.65
CA ILE A 216 -18.64 1.72 8.38
C ILE A 216 -20.08 2.25 8.46
N MET A 217 -20.81 2.22 7.35
CA MET A 217 -22.17 2.75 7.27
C MET A 217 -23.18 1.85 8.00
N GLN A 218 -23.05 0.52 7.86
CA GLN A 218 -23.93 -0.46 8.50
C GLN A 218 -23.70 -0.56 10.02
N GLN A 219 -22.46 -0.76 10.47
CA GLN A 219 -22.15 -1.13 11.85
C GLN A 219 -22.10 0.06 12.82
N HIS A 220 -21.66 1.24 12.38
CA HIS A 220 -21.48 2.41 13.26
C HIS A 220 -22.69 3.35 13.31
N ARG A 221 -23.87 2.88 12.90
CA ARG A 221 -25.15 3.63 12.90
C ARG A 221 -25.16 4.94 12.11
N MET A 222 -24.12 5.24 11.32
CA MET A 222 -24.12 6.44 10.47
C MET A 222 -25.24 6.40 9.42
N ARG A 223 -25.71 5.20 9.04
CA ARG A 223 -26.96 5.01 8.27
C ARG A 223 -28.14 5.81 8.81
N ASP A 224 -28.32 5.86 10.14
CA ASP A 224 -29.44 6.57 10.77
C ASP A 224 -29.26 8.10 10.74
N MET A 225 -28.02 8.59 10.64
CA MET A 225 -27.71 10.03 10.48
C MET A 225 -27.86 10.53 9.04
N PHE A 226 -27.91 9.62 8.07
CA PHE A 226 -27.86 9.92 6.64
C PHE A 226 -29.13 9.54 5.86
N LYS A 227 -30.14 8.98 6.53
CA LYS A 227 -31.49 8.89 5.97
C LYS A 227 -32.12 10.27 5.89
N PRO A 228 -32.85 10.60 4.81
CA PRO A 228 -33.74 11.77 4.80
C PRO A 228 -34.78 11.64 5.92
N SER A 229 -35.01 12.74 6.64
CA SER A 229 -36.07 12.86 7.67
C SER A 229 -37.46 12.96 7.06
#